data_AF-A0A832NLG1-F1
#
_entry.id   AF-A0A832NLG1-F1
#
_cell.length_a   1.000
_cell.length_b   1.000
_cell.length_c   1.000
_cell.angle_alpha   90.00
_cell.angle_beta   90.00
_cell.angle_gamma   90.00
#
_symmetry.space_group_name_H-M   'P 1'
#
loop_
_entity.id
_entity.type
_entity.pdbx_description
1 polymer ?
#
loop_
_entity_poly.entity_id
_entity_poly.type
_entity_poly.pdbx_seq_one_letter_code
_entity_poly.pdbx_strand_id
1 'polypeptide(L)'
;LGGFQPTAREVIEHMALRVTNPDCPERWQQVQNIIGFADTDMGLGLVVEAVRGADGELAPTLEHLKKNNQLNDAVLSALEEFFEWLLASPVIINDLHLNNLVYDQHGRVVMIDGLGDRHLIPIKAYSQRFNRAYKHKKIERLRRRLVAE
;
A
#
# COMPACT_ATOMS: atom_id res chain seq x y z
N LEU A 1 -10.66 -3.95 22.58
CA LEU A 1 -10.85 -4.88 21.43
C LEU A 1 -10.90 -4.20 20.05
N GLY A 2 -11.05 -2.87 19.94
CA GLY A 2 -11.21 -2.17 18.65
C GLY A 2 -9.98 -2.12 17.72
N GLY A 3 -8.77 -2.40 18.22
CA GLY A 3 -7.53 -2.42 17.42
C GLY A 3 -7.23 -3.75 16.71
N PHE A 4 -7.96 -4.83 17.01
CA PHE A 4 -7.63 -6.18 16.53
C PHE A 4 -8.14 -6.49 15.11
N GLN A 5 -9.22 -5.82 14.68
CA GLN A 5 -9.84 -6.09 13.37
C GLN A 5 -9.08 -5.54 12.15
N PRO A 6 -8.42 -4.36 12.21
CA PRO A 6 -7.66 -3.84 11.08
C PRO A 6 -6.47 -4.74 10.69
N THR A 7 -5.63 -5.14 11.65
CA THR A 7 -4.39 -5.91 11.38
C THR A 7 -4.68 -7.31 10.83
N ALA A 8 -5.71 -8.00 11.32
CA ALA A 8 -6.09 -9.30 10.78
C ALA A 8 -6.54 -9.22 9.31
N ARG A 9 -7.23 -8.15 8.91
CA ARG A 9 -7.68 -7.95 7.53
C ARG A 9 -6.51 -7.65 6.59
N GLU A 10 -5.58 -6.82 7.02
CA GLU A 10 -4.36 -6.55 6.27
C GLU A 10 -3.59 -7.84 5.96
N VAL A 11 -3.42 -8.70 6.97
CA VAL A 11 -2.75 -10.00 6.81
C VAL A 11 -3.52 -10.89 5.83
N ILE A 12 -4.85 -10.97 5.93
CA ILE A 12 -5.68 -11.76 5.01
C ILE A 12 -5.56 -11.25 3.57
N GLU A 13 -5.62 -9.94 3.33
CA GLU A 13 -5.48 -9.37 1.99
C GLU A 13 -4.08 -9.58 1.41
N HIS A 14 -3.05 -9.44 2.23
CA HIS A 14 -1.68 -9.74 1.84
C HIS A 14 -1.52 -11.23 1.48
N MET A 15 -2.11 -12.15 2.25
CA MET A 15 -2.13 -13.57 1.92
C MET A 15 -2.91 -13.84 0.62
N ALA A 16 -4.06 -13.21 0.41
CA ALA A 16 -4.86 -13.37 -0.80
C ALA A 16 -4.09 -12.92 -2.05
N LEU A 17 -3.39 -11.78 -1.96
CA LEU A 17 -2.51 -11.31 -3.03
C LEU A 17 -1.41 -12.34 -3.33
N ARG A 18 -0.86 -12.97 -2.28
CA ARG A 18 0.21 -13.98 -2.40
C ARG A 18 -0.21 -15.30 -3.01
N VAL A 19 -1.31 -15.84 -2.54
CA VAL A 19 -1.83 -17.12 -3.00
C VAL A 19 -2.34 -17.05 -4.44
N THR A 20 -2.82 -15.88 -4.88
CA THR A 20 -3.34 -15.72 -6.24
C THR A 20 -2.27 -15.48 -7.31
N ASN A 21 -1.00 -15.22 -6.93
CA ASN A 21 0.09 -14.96 -7.88
C ASN A 21 1.42 -15.65 -7.49
N PRO A 22 1.43 -16.96 -7.17
CA PRO A 22 2.57 -17.63 -6.53
C PRO A 22 3.89 -17.53 -7.33
N ASP A 23 3.82 -17.51 -8.65
CA ASP A 23 5.00 -17.52 -9.55
C ASP A 23 5.38 -16.14 -10.10
N CYS A 24 4.74 -15.07 -9.62
CA CYS A 24 4.95 -13.72 -10.17
C CYS A 24 5.15 -12.70 -9.05
N PRO A 25 6.33 -12.72 -8.39
CA PRO A 25 6.62 -11.85 -7.25
C PRO A 25 6.55 -10.36 -7.61
N GLU A 26 6.77 -10.01 -8.88
CA GLU A 26 6.59 -8.66 -9.43
C GLU A 26 5.19 -8.10 -9.21
N ARG A 27 4.17 -8.95 -9.06
CA ARG A 27 2.77 -8.53 -8.86
C ARG A 27 2.43 -8.06 -7.46
N TRP A 28 3.36 -8.11 -6.50
CA TRP A 28 3.14 -7.62 -5.15
C TRP A 28 4.31 -6.82 -4.58
N GLN A 29 5.23 -6.36 -5.43
CA GLN A 29 6.35 -5.51 -5.01
C GLN A 29 5.90 -4.10 -4.58
N GLN A 30 4.68 -3.72 -4.97
CA GLN A 30 4.05 -2.42 -4.68
C GLN A 30 3.38 -2.40 -3.30
N VAL A 31 3.41 -3.49 -2.53
CA VAL A 31 2.92 -3.56 -1.16
C VAL A 31 3.99 -4.10 -0.24
N GLN A 32 3.96 -3.68 1.03
CA GLN A 32 4.89 -4.22 2.01
C GLN A 32 4.80 -5.74 2.12
N ASN A 33 5.96 -6.36 2.31
CA ASN A 33 6.09 -7.79 2.49
C ASN A 33 5.93 -8.14 3.97
N ILE A 34 4.83 -8.84 4.31
CA ILE A 34 4.66 -9.41 5.64
C ILE A 34 5.48 -10.70 5.73
N ILE A 35 6.37 -10.74 6.73
CA ILE A 35 7.22 -11.90 7.04
C ILE A 35 6.50 -12.86 7.99
N GLY A 36 5.79 -12.32 8.98
CA GLY A 36 5.08 -13.14 9.95
C GLY A 36 4.73 -12.37 11.22
N PHE A 37 4.67 -13.09 12.34
CA PHE A 37 4.40 -12.51 13.65
C PHE A 37 5.52 -12.85 14.61
N ALA A 38 5.73 -11.98 15.60
CA ALA A 38 6.67 -12.20 16.69
C ALA A 38 6.01 -11.81 18.02
N ASP A 39 6.27 -12.59 19.06
CA ASP A 39 5.91 -12.19 20.42
C ASP A 39 6.84 -11.06 20.88
N THR A 40 6.23 -10.04 21.48
CA THR A 40 6.92 -8.91 22.10
C THR A 40 6.47 -8.79 23.55
N ASP A 41 7.17 -7.98 24.34
CA ASP A 41 6.78 -7.61 25.70
C ASP A 41 5.43 -6.85 25.76
N MET A 42 4.98 -6.28 24.63
CA MET A 42 3.69 -5.61 24.48
C MET A 42 2.61 -6.48 23.82
N GLY A 43 2.88 -7.77 23.57
CA GLY A 43 1.99 -8.70 22.89
C GLY A 43 2.43 -9.02 21.45
N LEU A 44 1.51 -9.50 20.62
CA LEU A 44 1.83 -9.97 19.27
C LEU A 44 2.14 -8.80 18.31
N GLY A 45 3.33 -8.80 17.72
CA GLY A 45 3.74 -7.86 16.68
C GLY A 45 3.66 -8.47 15.28
N LEU A 46 3.34 -7.63 14.29
CA LEU A 46 3.43 -7.98 12.87
C LEU A 46 4.84 -7.63 12.38
N VAL A 47 5.55 -8.62 11.83
CA VAL A 47 6.89 -8.43 11.27
C VAL A 47 6.76 -8.22 9.76
N VAL A 48 7.27 -7.08 9.29
CA VAL A 48 7.29 -6.69 7.88
C VAL A 48 8.71 -6.41 7.41
N GLU A 49 8.96 -6.60 6.12
CA GLU A 49 10.20 -6.18 5.49
C GLU A 49 10.31 -4.65 5.46
N ALA A 50 11.43 -4.12 5.94
CA ALA A 50 11.69 -2.69 5.89
C ALA A 50 11.95 -2.25 4.45
N VAL A 51 11.12 -1.34 3.92
CA VAL A 51 11.36 -0.72 2.61
C VAL A 51 12.44 0.35 2.77
N ARG A 52 13.49 0.26 1.97
CA ARG A 52 14.70 1.08 2.10
C ARG A 52 14.81 2.15 1.01
N GLY A 53 15.29 3.33 1.38
CA GLY A 53 15.68 4.39 0.48
C GLY A 53 17.09 4.19 -0.08
N ALA A 54 17.50 5.02 -1.04
CA ALA A 54 18.79 4.91 -1.70
C ALA A 54 20.00 5.12 -0.77
N ASP A 55 19.78 5.71 0.41
CA ASP A 55 20.76 5.91 1.48
C ASP A 55 20.88 4.70 2.43
N GLY A 56 20.07 3.65 2.24
CA GLY A 56 20.02 2.49 3.12
C GLY A 56 19.17 2.71 4.38
N GLU A 57 18.60 3.90 4.56
CA GLU A 57 17.63 4.19 5.62
C GLU A 57 16.22 3.80 5.19
N LEU A 58 15.23 4.03 6.05
CA LEU A 58 13.83 3.81 5.67
C LEU A 58 13.45 4.70 4.49
N ALA A 59 12.74 4.11 3.53
CA ALA A 59 12.27 4.83 2.35
C ALA A 59 11.42 6.05 2.76
N PRO A 60 11.67 7.24 2.18
CA PRO A 60 10.89 8.43 2.50
C PRO A 60 9.46 8.28 1.99
N THR A 61 8.50 8.79 2.76
CA THR A 61 7.10 8.84 2.32
C THR A 61 6.92 9.88 1.21
N LEU A 62 5.91 9.71 0.35
CA LEU A 62 5.57 10.72 -0.65
C LEU A 62 5.15 12.04 0.00
N GLU A 63 4.59 11.99 1.21
CA GLU A 63 4.30 13.21 1.99
C GLU A 63 5.60 13.93 2.40
N HIS A 64 6.61 13.19 2.86
CA HIS A 64 7.92 13.74 3.19
C HIS A 64 8.57 14.36 1.95
N LEU A 65 8.58 13.63 0.83
CA LEU A 65 9.11 14.15 -0.43
C LEU A 65 8.37 15.41 -0.89
N LYS A 66 7.02 15.44 -0.76
CA LYS A 66 6.23 16.63 -1.08
C LYS A 66 6.64 17.83 -0.22
N LYS A 67 6.71 17.65 1.11
CA LYS A 67 7.06 18.72 2.06
C LYS A 67 8.45 19.30 1.82
N ASN A 68 9.37 18.49 1.31
CA ASN A 68 10.75 18.89 1.02
C ASN A 68 10.99 19.30 -0.44
N ASN A 69 9.95 19.43 -1.27
CA ASN A 69 10.06 19.74 -2.70
C ASN A 69 10.92 18.72 -3.49
N GLN A 70 10.80 17.45 -3.14
CA GLN A 70 11.53 16.33 -3.74
C GLN A 70 10.63 15.38 -4.58
N LEU A 71 9.37 15.73 -4.81
CA LEU A 71 8.52 15.05 -5.80
C LEU A 71 8.96 15.44 -7.22
N ASN A 72 10.00 14.77 -7.72
CA ASN A 72 10.47 14.93 -9.09
C ASN A 72 9.69 14.03 -10.08
N ASP A 73 9.97 14.20 -11.37
CA ASP A 73 9.31 13.45 -12.45
C ASP A 73 9.47 11.93 -12.31
N ALA A 74 10.60 11.45 -11.78
CA ALA A 74 10.83 10.03 -11.58
C ALA A 74 9.91 9.45 -10.49
N VAL A 75 9.72 10.18 -9.38
CA VAL A 75 8.79 9.78 -8.31
C VAL A 75 7.34 9.80 -8.81
N LEU A 76 6.98 10.81 -9.62
CA LEU A 76 5.65 10.91 -10.21
C LEU A 76 5.38 9.78 -11.22
N SER A 77 6.37 9.43 -12.05
CA SER A 77 6.27 8.28 -12.97
C SER A 77 6.06 6.97 -12.21
N ALA A 78 6.84 6.73 -11.16
CA ALA A 78 6.70 5.54 -10.32
C ALA A 78 5.35 5.49 -9.59
N LEU A 79 4.79 6.65 -9.24
CA LEU A 79 3.45 6.73 -8.65
C LEU A 79 2.35 6.37 -9.65
N GLU A 80 2.48 6.78 -10.90
CA GLU A 80 1.54 6.40 -11.96
C GLU A 80 1.61 4.89 -12.26
N GLU A 81 2.82 4.31 -12.32
CA GLU A 81 3.00 2.86 -12.42
C GLU A 81 2.34 2.12 -11.23
N PHE A 82 2.47 2.65 -10.02
CA PHE A 82 1.78 2.13 -8.85
C PHE A 82 0.25 2.19 -9.00
N PHE A 83 -0.31 3.26 -9.56
CA PHE A 83 -1.76 3.37 -9.79
C PHE A 83 -2.26 2.37 -10.84
N GLU A 84 -1.50 2.18 -11.92
CA GLU A 84 -1.82 1.19 -12.94
C GLU A 84 -1.85 -0.22 -12.34
N TRP A 85 -0.80 -0.57 -11.58
CA TRP A 85 -0.74 -1.82 -10.84
C TRP A 85 -1.92 -1.96 -9.88
N LEU A 86 -2.21 -0.91 -9.09
CA LEU A 86 -3.28 -0.93 -8.10
C LEU A 86 -4.65 -1.17 -8.76
N LEU A 87 -4.90 -0.57 -9.91
CA LEU A 87 -6.15 -0.74 -10.67
C LEU A 87 -6.27 -2.12 -11.32
N ALA A 88 -5.16 -2.75 -11.69
CA ALA A 88 -5.10 -4.08 -12.27
C ALA A 88 -5.15 -5.19 -11.19
N SER A 89 -4.71 -4.90 -9.97
CA SER A 89 -4.66 -5.89 -8.90
C SER A 89 -6.04 -6.17 -8.28
N PRO A 90 -6.27 -7.38 -7.74
CA PRO A 90 -7.48 -7.69 -6.99
C PRO A 90 -7.51 -7.08 -5.57
N VAL A 91 -6.39 -6.49 -5.12
CA VAL A 91 -6.17 -5.98 -3.75
C VAL A 91 -7.32 -5.07 -3.30
N ILE A 92 -7.75 -5.20 -2.06
CA ILE A 92 -8.68 -4.26 -1.45
C ILE A 92 -7.89 -3.28 -0.58
N ILE A 93 -8.02 -1.98 -0.90
CA ILE A 93 -7.39 -0.90 -0.13
C ILE A 93 -8.40 -0.23 0.79
N ASN A 94 -7.99 0.00 2.03
CA ASN A 94 -8.76 0.75 3.01
C ASN A 94 -8.46 2.23 2.80
N ASP A 95 -7.17 2.53 2.78
CA ASP A 95 -6.68 3.88 2.73
C ASP A 95 -5.54 4.08 1.75
N LEU A 96 -5.54 5.25 1.12
CA LEU A 96 -4.56 5.64 0.12
C LEU A 96 -4.15 7.09 0.41
N HIS A 97 -3.09 7.24 1.19
CA HIS A 97 -2.56 8.53 1.64
C HIS A 97 -1.05 8.60 1.36
N LEU A 98 -0.55 9.83 1.17
CA LEU A 98 0.86 10.08 0.84
C LEU A 98 1.84 9.64 1.93
N ASN A 99 1.41 9.57 3.19
CA ASN A 99 2.22 9.08 4.31
C ASN A 99 2.35 7.55 4.34
N ASN A 100 1.46 6.84 3.64
CA ASN A 100 1.46 5.38 3.55
C ASN A 100 2.11 4.86 2.26
N LEU A 101 2.53 5.77 1.38
CA LEU A 101 3.26 5.47 0.16
C LEU A 101 4.70 5.93 0.34
N VAL A 102 5.65 5.03 0.10
CA VAL A 102 7.08 5.31 0.19
C VAL A 102 7.75 5.12 -1.16
N TYR A 103 8.83 5.85 -1.41
CA TYR A 103 9.64 5.72 -2.63
C TYR A 103 10.94 4.98 -2.30
N ASP A 104 11.11 3.77 -2.86
CA ASP A 104 12.21 2.89 -2.51
C ASP A 104 13.48 3.11 -3.36
N GLN A 105 14.57 2.48 -2.95
CA GLN A 105 15.87 2.51 -3.63
C GLN A 105 15.86 1.92 -5.05
N HIS A 106 14.81 1.18 -5.43
CA HIS A 106 14.64 0.60 -6.76
C HIS A 106 13.78 1.50 -7.66
N GLY A 107 13.42 2.69 -7.19
CA GLY A 107 12.62 3.65 -7.94
C GLY A 107 11.14 3.30 -7.97
N ARG A 108 10.64 2.50 -7.01
CA ARG A 108 9.25 2.05 -6.95
C ARG A 108 8.49 2.80 -5.85
N VAL A 109 7.20 2.99 -6.07
CA VAL A 109 6.28 3.38 -5.00
C VAL A 109 5.72 2.12 -4.33
N VAL A 110 5.90 2.03 -3.02
CA VAL A 110 5.45 0.89 -2.19
C VAL A 110 4.46 1.38 -1.15
N MET A 111 3.36 0.66 -0.97
CA MET A 111 2.37 0.92 0.07
C MET A 111 2.71 0.11 1.34
N ILE A 112 2.97 0.82 2.44
CA ILE A 112 3.41 0.24 3.72
C ILE A 112 2.31 0.17 4.79
N ASP A 113 1.14 0.75 4.52
CA ASP A 113 -0.03 0.65 5.40
C ASP A 113 -1.28 1.01 4.58
N GLY A 114 -2.43 0.44 4.90
CA GLY A 114 -3.71 0.77 4.25
C GLY A 114 -4.33 -0.36 3.45
N LEU A 115 -3.82 -1.59 3.57
CA LEU A 115 -4.50 -2.80 3.06
C LEU A 115 -5.74 -3.12 3.91
N GLY A 116 -6.79 -3.68 3.28
CA GLY A 116 -8.02 -4.14 3.97
C GLY A 116 -9.29 -3.34 3.66
N ASP A 117 -10.44 -3.78 4.19
CA ASP A 117 -11.70 -3.01 4.13
C ASP A 117 -12.10 -2.53 5.53
N ARG A 118 -12.60 -1.29 5.66
CA ARG A 118 -13.19 -0.78 6.91
C ARG A 118 -14.62 -1.26 7.12
N HIS A 119 -15.34 -1.58 6.04
CA HIS A 119 -16.77 -1.87 6.11
C HIS A 119 -17.05 -3.36 6.38
N LEU A 120 -18.06 -3.62 7.23
CA LEU A 120 -18.56 -4.94 7.65
C LEU A 120 -19.27 -5.73 6.53
N ILE A 121 -19.15 -5.35 5.25
CA ILE A 121 -19.87 -6.00 4.14
C ILE A 121 -18.92 -6.24 2.96
N PRO A 122 -18.68 -7.51 2.56
CA PRO A 122 -17.72 -7.89 1.52
C PRO A 122 -18.22 -7.62 0.08
N ILE A 123 -19.00 -6.56 -0.17
CA ILE A 123 -19.49 -6.25 -1.54
C ILE A 123 -18.31 -6.02 -2.51
N LYS A 124 -17.16 -5.54 -2.00
CA LYS A 124 -15.94 -5.33 -2.78
C LYS A 124 -15.26 -6.63 -3.24
N ALA A 125 -15.43 -7.72 -2.49
CA ALA A 125 -14.90 -9.04 -2.86
C ALA A 125 -15.71 -9.71 -3.98
N TYR A 126 -17.01 -9.37 -4.11
CA TYR A 126 -17.92 -10.00 -5.08
C TYR A 126 -17.95 -9.32 -6.46
N SER A 127 -17.33 -8.14 -6.63
CA SER A 127 -17.30 -7.46 -7.94
C SER A 127 -16.03 -6.64 -8.14
N GLN A 128 -15.16 -7.15 -9.03
CA GLN A 128 -13.95 -6.45 -9.47
C GLN A 128 -14.27 -5.08 -10.10
N ARG A 129 -15.45 -4.91 -10.69
CA ARG A 129 -15.90 -3.62 -11.25
C ARG A 129 -16.11 -2.58 -10.16
N PHE A 130 -16.74 -2.94 -9.05
CA PHE A 130 -16.94 -2.03 -7.92
C PHE A 130 -15.63 -1.74 -7.19
N ASN A 131 -14.76 -2.74 -7.01
CA ASN A 131 -13.42 -2.52 -6.45
C ASN A 131 -12.62 -1.52 -7.31
N ARG A 132 -12.58 -1.72 -8.63
CA ARG A 132 -11.89 -0.82 -9.55
C ARG A 132 -12.45 0.60 -9.52
N ALA A 133 -13.77 0.77 -9.50
CA ALA A 133 -14.40 2.08 -9.38
C ALA A 133 -14.08 2.77 -8.04
N TYR A 134 -14.00 2.00 -6.95
CA TYR A 134 -13.61 2.52 -5.64
C TYR A 134 -12.14 2.97 -5.62
N LYS A 135 -11.22 2.17 -6.17
CA LYS A 135 -9.80 2.53 -6.33
C LYS A 135 -9.62 3.81 -7.14
N HIS A 136 -10.33 3.92 -8.27
CA HIS A 136 -10.36 5.15 -9.08
C HIS A 136 -10.71 6.39 -8.25
N LYS A 137 -11.77 6.32 -7.42
CA LYS A 137 -12.15 7.44 -6.55
C LYS A 137 -11.07 7.78 -5.51
N LYS A 138 -10.33 6.79 -5.00
CA LYS A 138 -9.23 7.00 -4.05
C LYS A 138 -8.02 7.65 -4.74
N ILE A 139 -7.65 7.17 -5.93
CA ILE A 139 -6.57 7.74 -6.75
C ILE A 139 -6.87 9.20 -7.08
N GLU A 140 -8.08 9.50 -7.56
CA GLU A 140 -8.49 10.87 -7.87
C GLU A 140 -8.44 11.81 -6.65
N ARG A 141 -8.75 11.30 -5.46
CA ARG A 141 -8.60 12.07 -4.22
C ARG A 141 -7.14 12.32 -3.87
N LEU A 142 -6.27 11.31 -4.05
CA LEU A 142 -4.84 11.46 -3.79
C LEU A 142 -4.20 12.44 -4.79
N ARG A 143 -4.54 12.35 -6.09
CA ARG A 143 -4.09 13.30 -7.13
C ARG A 143 -4.44 14.74 -6.79
N ARG A 144 -5.66 15.01 -6.33
CA ARG A 144 -6.04 16.37 -5.89
C ARG A 144 -5.18 16.86 -4.72
N ARG A 145 -4.79 15.98 -3.80
CA ARG A 145 -3.90 16.34 -2.68
C ARG A 145 -2.44 16.55 -3.10
N LEU A 146 -2.01 15.94 -4.20
CA LEU A 146 -0.68 16.22 -4.77
C LEU A 146 -0.61 17.65 -5.31
N VAL A 147 -1.66 18.10 -5.99
CA VAL A 147 -1.73 19.44 -6.61
C VAL A 147 -2.08 20.56 -5.63
N ALA A 148 -2.86 20.25 -4.58
CA ALA A 148 -3.15 21.24 -3.54
C ALA A 148 -1.88 21.58 -2.74
N GLU A 149 -1.56 22.86 -2.59
CA GLU A 149 -0.41 23.37 -1.81
C GLU A 149 -0.45 22.90 -0.35
#